data_AF-A0A848BXS1-F1
#
_entry.id   AF-A0A848BXS1-F1
#
_cell.length_a   1.000
_cell.length_b   1.000
_cell.length_c   1.000
_cell.angle_alpha   90.00
_cell.angle_beta   90.00
_cell.angle_gamma   90.00
#
_symmetry.space_group_name_H-M   'P 1'
#
loop_
_entity.id
_entity.type
_entity.pdbx_description
1 polymer ?
#
loop_
_entity_poly.entity_id
_entity_poly.type
_entity_poly.pdbx_seq_one_letter_code
_entity_poly.pdbx_strand_id
1 'polypeptide(L)'
;MESKENEWFDSHYSAQEVQPIEYMQMTMSKDEFIGFLRGNIIKYISRIGKKDEPLKEAEKVLRYSQWLVKTLQGETINPRE
;
A
#
# COMPACT_ATOMS: atom_id res chain seq x y z
N MET A 1 -7.72 -10.54 -36.41
CA MET A 1 -8.42 -9.57 -35.54
C MET A 1 -8.81 -10.36 -34.31
N GLU A 2 -7.94 -10.44 -33.30
CA GLU A 2 -7.74 -9.42 -32.26
C GLU A 2 -9.07 -9.17 -31.53
N SER A 3 -9.24 -9.63 -30.29
CA SER A 3 -8.66 -8.96 -29.12
C SER A 3 -8.17 -9.93 -28.04
N LYS A 4 -6.97 -9.64 -27.50
CA LYS A 4 -6.41 -10.24 -26.29
C LYS A 4 -7.26 -9.85 -25.09
N GLU A 5 -7.87 -10.81 -24.43
CA GLU A 5 -8.33 -10.66 -23.05
C GLU A 5 -7.09 -10.59 -22.15
N ASN A 6 -6.66 -9.37 -21.83
CA ASN A 6 -5.73 -9.14 -20.72
C ASN A 6 -6.54 -9.18 -19.42
N GLU A 7 -6.92 -10.38 -18.99
CA GLU A 7 -7.39 -10.65 -17.63
C GLU A 7 -6.20 -10.64 -16.65
N TRP A 8 -5.65 -9.46 -16.39
CA TRP A 8 -4.68 -9.25 -15.30
C TRP A 8 -5.42 -8.85 -14.02
N PHE A 9 -6.44 -9.61 -13.63
CA PHE A 9 -7.14 -9.40 -12.36
C PHE A 9 -7.03 -10.62 -11.44
N ASP A 10 -6.42 -10.35 -10.28
CA ASP A 10 -6.73 -10.92 -8.97
C ASP A 10 -6.66 -12.43 -8.74
N SER A 11 -5.45 -13.00 -8.73
CA SER A 11 -5.21 -14.25 -7.98
C SER A 11 -3.83 -14.40 -7.32
N HIS A 12 -2.89 -13.48 -7.56
CA HIS A 12 -1.48 -13.73 -7.19
C HIS A 12 -1.12 -13.38 -5.73
N TYR A 13 -2.04 -12.79 -4.95
CA TYR A 13 -1.79 -12.49 -3.54
C TYR A 13 -2.65 -13.28 -2.56
N SER A 14 -3.64 -14.04 -3.04
CA SER A 14 -4.47 -14.89 -2.17
C SER A 14 -3.76 -16.17 -1.71
N ALA A 15 -2.61 -16.51 -2.33
CA ALA A 15 -1.86 -17.74 -2.06
C ALA A 15 -0.59 -17.55 -1.20
N GLN A 16 -0.27 -16.34 -0.76
CA GLN A 16 0.82 -16.10 0.20
C GLN A 16 0.23 -15.74 1.56
N GLU A 17 0.58 -16.48 2.61
CA GLU A 17 0.21 -16.16 4.00
C GLU A 17 0.61 -14.73 4.40
N VAL A 18 1.57 -14.14 3.69
CA VAL A 18 2.17 -12.82 3.94
C VAL A 18 1.72 -11.82 2.88
N GLN A 19 1.05 -10.75 3.30
CA GLN A 19 0.72 -9.62 2.42
C GLN A 19 1.97 -8.81 2.07
N PRO A 20 2.00 -8.09 0.93
CA PRO A 20 3.16 -7.32 0.50
C PRO A 20 3.70 -6.34 1.56
N ILE A 21 2.81 -5.65 2.29
CA ILE A 21 3.20 -4.73 3.35
C ILE A 21 3.88 -5.43 4.53
N GLU A 22 3.44 -6.64 4.85
CA GLU A 22 4.06 -7.48 5.89
C GLU A 22 5.46 -7.91 5.44
N TYR A 23 5.60 -8.33 4.19
CA TYR A 23 6.91 -8.69 3.63
C TYR A 23 7.89 -7.50 3.62
N MET A 24 7.42 -6.31 3.20
CA MET A 24 8.24 -5.10 3.23
C MET A 24 8.64 -4.71 4.65
N GLN A 25 7.73 -4.79 5.62
CA GLN A 25 8.03 -4.53 7.03
C GLN A 25 9.06 -5.51 7.62
N MET A 26 9.05 -6.78 7.18
CA MET A 26 10.00 -7.80 7.64
C MET A 26 11.39 -7.66 7.02
N THR A 27 11.50 -7.13 5.80
CA THR A 27 12.72 -7.18 5.00
C THR A 27 13.46 -5.86 4.91
N MET A 28 12.74 -4.74 4.95
CA MET A 28 13.34 -3.41 4.89
C MET A 28 13.93 -3.02 6.24
N SER A 29 14.98 -2.20 6.23
CA SER A 29 15.35 -1.43 7.41
C SER A 29 14.21 -0.49 7.82
N LYS A 30 14.21 -0.06 9.09
CA LYS A 30 13.19 0.86 9.60
C LYS A 30 13.10 2.15 8.77
N ASP A 31 14.24 2.71 8.36
CA ASP A 31 14.29 3.95 7.60
C ASP A 31 13.77 3.76 6.16
N GLU A 32 14.11 2.65 5.51
CA GLU A 32 13.56 2.29 4.19
C GLU A 32 12.05 2.11 4.25
N PHE A 33 11.55 1.44 5.28
CA PHE A 33 10.12 1.21 5.46
C PHE A 33 9.37 2.53 5.73
N ILE A 34 9.91 3.41 6.59
CA ILE A 34 9.39 4.77 6.77
C ILE A 34 9.40 5.54 5.45
N GLY A 35 10.46 5.44 4.66
CA GLY A 35 10.57 6.04 3.33
C GLY A 35 9.48 5.53 2.38
N PHE A 36 9.24 4.22 2.37
CA PHE A 36 8.17 3.60 1.60
C PHE A 36 6.78 4.11 1.98
N LEU A 37 6.47 4.20 3.29
CA LEU A 37 5.18 4.71 3.77
C LEU A 37 4.98 6.18 3.38
N ARG A 38 6.00 7.03 3.60
CA ARG A 38 5.99 8.45 3.19
C ARG A 38 5.79 8.62 1.69
N GLY A 39 6.50 7.82 0.88
CA GLY A 39 6.36 7.83 -0.56
C GLY A 39 4.94 7.47 -1.02
N ASN A 40 4.29 6.50 -0.37
CA ASN A 40 2.90 6.16 -0.67
C ASN A 40 1.93 7.28 -0.29
N ILE A 41 2.11 7.93 0.86
CA ILE A 41 1.30 9.09 1.26
C ILE A 41 1.39 10.19 0.18
N ILE A 42 2.62 10.56 -0.22
CA ILE A 42 2.86 11.58 -1.27
C ILE A 42 2.23 11.15 -2.61
N LYS A 43 2.36 9.87 -2.97
CA LYS A 43 1.77 9.32 -4.21
C LYS A 43 0.25 9.48 -4.22
N TYR A 44 -0.44 9.07 -3.15
CA TYR A 44 -1.90 9.05 -3.11
C TYR A 44 -2.48 10.46 -2.97
N ILE A 45 -1.88 11.34 -2.17
CA ILE A 45 -2.33 12.74 -2.10
C ILE A 45 -2.19 13.44 -3.46
N SER A 46 -1.12 13.16 -4.21
CA SER A 46 -0.88 13.77 -5.53
C SER A 46 -1.86 13.31 -6.62
N ARG A 47 -2.54 12.18 -6.41
CA ARG A 47 -3.48 11.57 -7.35
C ARG A 47 -4.94 12.00 -7.16
N ILE A 48 -5.26 12.65 -6.03
CA ILE A 48 -6.62 13.11 -5.74
C ILE A 48 -7.12 13.99 -6.88
N GLY A 49 -8.27 13.61 -7.45
CA GLY A 49 -8.91 14.29 -8.58
C GLY A 49 -8.20 14.13 -9.93
N LYS A 50 -7.17 13.28 -10.03
CA LYS A 50 -6.37 13.11 -11.26
C LYS A 50 -6.34 11.68 -11.81
N LYS A 51 -6.60 10.66 -10.99
CA LYS A 51 -6.49 9.26 -11.40
C LYS A 51 -7.71 8.44 -11.04
N ASP A 52 -7.84 8.11 -9.75
CA ASP A 52 -8.92 7.30 -9.21
C ASP A 52 -9.96 8.21 -8.53
N GLU A 53 -11.07 7.62 -8.07
CA GLU A 53 -12.09 8.34 -7.31
C GLU A 53 -11.44 9.00 -6.06
N PRO A 54 -11.71 10.30 -5.79
CA PRO A 54 -11.03 11.05 -4.74
C PRO A 54 -11.08 10.42 -3.34
N LEU A 55 -12.23 9.86 -2.93
CA LEU A 55 -12.37 9.21 -1.62
C LEU A 55 -11.46 7.98 -1.52
N LYS A 56 -11.39 7.12 -2.55
CA LYS A 56 -10.48 5.95 -2.56
C LYS A 56 -9.01 6.33 -2.39
N GLU A 57 -8.57 7.43 -3.00
CA GLU A 57 -7.18 7.90 -2.83
C GLU A 57 -6.97 8.50 -1.43
N ALA A 58 -7.95 9.23 -0.90
CA ALA A 58 -7.91 9.77 0.47
C ALA A 58 -7.90 8.67 1.54
N GLU A 59 -8.66 7.59 1.36
CA GLU A 59 -8.64 6.42 2.24
C GLU A 59 -7.26 5.75 2.26
N LYS A 60 -6.57 5.67 1.12
CA LYS A 60 -5.18 5.18 1.08
C LYS A 60 -4.25 6.13 1.81
N VAL A 61 -4.37 7.45 1.63
CA VAL A 61 -3.57 8.43 2.39
C VAL A 61 -3.74 8.20 3.90
N LEU A 62 -4.98 8.06 4.37
CA LEU A 62 -5.28 7.78 5.78
C LEU A 62 -4.61 6.48 6.24
N ARG A 63 -4.79 5.40 5.49
CA ARG A 63 -4.24 4.08 5.81
C ARG A 63 -2.72 4.09 5.95
N TYR A 64 -2.01 4.65 4.97
CA TYR A 64 -0.54 4.75 5.04
C TYR A 64 -0.06 5.69 6.15
N SER A 65 -0.84 6.71 6.51
CA SER A 65 -0.53 7.59 7.65
C SER A 65 -0.67 6.87 8.98
N GLN A 66 -1.72 6.05 9.16
CA GLN A 66 -1.90 5.21 10.35
C GLN A 66 -0.75 4.21 10.51
N TRP A 67 -0.33 3.57 9.42
CA TRP A 67 0.82 2.68 9.41
C TRP A 67 2.12 3.40 9.76
N LEU A 68 2.34 4.61 9.25
CA LEU A 68 3.51 5.42 9.62
C LEU A 68 3.55 5.72 11.12
N VAL A 69 2.41 6.07 11.72
CA VAL A 69 2.31 6.30 13.18
C VAL A 69 2.69 5.03 13.94
N LYS A 70 2.10 3.87 13.61
CA LYS A 70 2.44 2.58 14.21
C LYS A 70 3.94 2.27 14.11
N THR A 71 4.54 2.42 12.93
CA THR A 71 5.97 2.20 12.71
C THR A 71 6.85 3.12 13.55
N LEU A 72 6.47 4.39 13.70
CA LEU A 72 7.21 5.35 14.54
C LEU A 72 7.09 5.03 16.04
N GLN A 73 5.94 4.50 16.46
CA GLN A 73 5.73 3.98 17.82
C GLN A 73 6.45 2.65 18.09
N GLY A 74 7.01 2.01 17.05
CA GLY A 74 7.67 0.71 17.16
C GLY A 74 6.72 -0.47 17.13
N GLU A 75 5.49 -0.26 16.66
CA GLU A 75 4.47 -1.29 16.52
C GLU A 75 4.57 -1.99 15.16
N THR A 76 4.21 -3.28 15.16
CA THR A 76 4.07 -4.08 13.95
C THR A 76 2.72 -3.79 13.29
N ILE A 77 2.73 -3.47 12.01
CA ILE A 77 1.53 -3.31 11.20
C ILE A 77 0.89 -4.67 10.94
N ASN A 78 -0.41 -4.74 11.15
CA ASN A 78 -1.28 -5.80 10.66
C ASN A 78 -2.23 -5.20 9.62
N PRO A 79 -2.17 -5.60 8.34
CA PRO A 79 -3.01 -5.02 7.29
C PRO A 79 -4.44 -5.56 7.27
N ARG A 80 -4.75 -6.54 8.12
CA ARG A 80 -6.10 -7.14 8.24
C ARG A 80 -6.95 -6.47 9.33
N GLU A 81 -6.35 -5.58 10.13
CA GLU A 81 -7.03 -4.62 11.00
C GLU A 81 -7.51 -3.40 10.21
#